data_AF-A0A2C9M7E3-F1
#
_entry.id   AF-A0A2C9M7E3-F1
#
_cell.length_a   1.000
_cell.length_b   1.000
_cell.length_c   1.000
_cell.angle_alpha   90.00
_cell.angle_beta   90.00
_cell.angle_gamma   90.00
#
_symmetry.space_group_name_H-M   'P 1'
#
loop_
_entity.id
_entity.type
_entity.pdbx_description
1 polymer ?
#
loop_
_entity_poly.entity_id
_entity_poly.type
_entity_poly.pdbx_seq_one_letter_code
_entity_poly.pdbx_strand_id
1 'polypeptide(L)' 'MNNEMTDVNIKWKVSMAVSSNDVKNLNQPMITMMIVTTDKAGNKNNLPIEMTTSKFKEFFRTVGQINTQMDNAKIL' A
#
# COMPACT_ATOMS: atom_id res chain seq x y z
N MET A 1 2.96 22.01 -13.49
CA MET A 1 3.59 22.31 -12.19
C MET A 1 3.84 20.97 -11.51
N ASN A 2 5.11 20.64 -11.21
CA ASN A 2 5.42 19.42 -10.49
C ASN A 2 4.99 19.62 -9.03
N ASN A 3 3.92 18.96 -8.59
CA ASN A 3 3.51 19.00 -7.19
C ASN A 3 4.50 18.15 -6.39
N GLU A 4 5.53 18.81 -5.87
CA GLU A 4 6.47 18.20 -4.94
C GLU A 4 5.71 17.80 -3.67
N MET A 5 5.86 16.52 -3.31
CA MET A 5 5.23 15.90 -2.15
C MET A 5 6.04 16.22 -0.89
N THR A 6 5.36 16.66 0.17
CA THR A 6 5.99 17.02 1.45
C THR A 6 5.82 15.96 2.52
N ASP A 7 4.75 15.16 2.45
CA ASP A 7 4.46 14.12 3.44
C ASP A 7 3.85 12.87 2.79
N VAL A 8 4.14 11.71 3.39
CA VAL A 8 3.54 10.42 3.05
C VAL A 8 3.10 9.73 4.33
N ASN A 9 1.81 9.47 4.46
CA ASN A 9 1.22 8.69 5.53
C ASN A 9 0.65 7.38 4.98
N ILE A 10 0.92 6.26 5.65
CA ILE A 10 0.37 4.95 5.29
C ILE A 10 -0.58 4.51 6.39
N LYS A 11 -1.81 4.18 5.99
CA LYS A 11 -2.82 3.55 6.84
C LYS A 11 -3.17 2.19 6.27
N TRP A 12 -3.46 1.21 7.12
CA TRP A 12 -3.87 -0.11 6.66
C TRP A 12 -4.92 -0.72 7.59
N LYS A 13 -5.75 -1.61 7.03
CA LYS A 13 -6.72 -2.44 7.76
C LYS A 13 -6.77 -3.84 7.17
N VAL A 14 -7.08 -4.82 8.02
CA VAL A 14 -7.46 -6.17 7.60
C VAL A 14 -8.96 -6.29 7.70
N SER A 15 -9.62 -6.67 6.62
CA SER A 15 -11.05 -6.97 6.57
C SER A 15 -11.26 -8.38 6.06
N MET A 16 -12.48 -8.89 6.22
CA MET A 16 -12.91 -10.12 5.56
C MET A 16 -13.81 -9.70 4.42
N ALA A 17 -13.46 -10.09 3.19
CA ALA A 17 -14.43 -9.99 2.12
C ALA A 17 -15.47 -11.10 2.35
N VAL A 18 -16.72 -10.80 2.00
CA VAL A 18 -17.84 -11.74 2.09
C VAL A 18 -18.37 -11.96 0.69
N SER A 19 -18.69 -13.20 0.36
CA SER A 19 -19.29 -13.53 -0.93
C SER A 19 -20.58 -12.74 -1.17
N SER A 20 -20.75 -12.19 -2.38
CA SER A 20 -22.03 -11.67 -2.87
C SER A 20 -22.60 -12.63 -3.93
N ASN A 21 -23.85 -12.41 -4.36
CA ASN A 21 -24.46 -13.18 -5.44
C ASN A 21 -23.63 -13.17 -6.74
N ASP A 22 -22.81 -12.13 -6.93
CA ASP A 22 -21.94 -11.94 -8.10
C ASP A 22 -20.53 -12.55 -7.91
N VAL A 23 -20.12 -12.87 -6.67
CA VAL A 23 -18.78 -13.43 -6.36
C VAL A 23 -18.88 -14.51 -5.30
N LYS A 24 -19.08 -15.75 -5.74
CA LYS A 24 -19.42 -16.91 -4.87
C LYS A 24 -18.31 -17.41 -3.94
N ASN A 25 -17.05 -16.96 -4.10
CA ASN A 25 -15.89 -17.47 -3.36
C ASN A 25 -15.04 -16.38 -2.70
N LEU A 26 -15.64 -15.27 -2.28
CA LEU A 26 -14.91 -14.15 -1.70
C LEU A 26 -14.73 -14.24 -0.18
N ASN A 27 -14.83 -15.42 0.44
CA ASN A 27 -14.61 -15.59 1.89
C ASN A 27 -13.11 -15.66 2.21
N GLN A 28 -12.41 -14.56 2.00
CA GLN A 28 -10.98 -14.46 2.27
C GLN A 28 -10.62 -13.12 2.93
N PRO A 29 -9.58 -13.09 3.79
CA PRO A 29 -9.11 -11.84 4.33
C PRO A 29 -8.51 -10.96 3.23
N MET A 30 -8.87 -9.69 3.27
CA MET A 30 -8.38 -8.65 2.38
C MET A 30 -7.63 -7.60 3.21
N ILE A 31 -6.58 -7.07 2.62
CA ILE A 31 -5.85 -5.92 3.17
C ILE A 31 -6.24 -4.71 2.35
N THR A 32 -6.70 -3.66 3.02
CA THR A 32 -6.85 -2.34 2.41
C THR A 32 -5.73 -1.45 2.94
N MET A 33 -4.90 -0.94 2.05
CA MET A 33 -3.88 0.07 2.34
C MET A 33 -4.33 1.41 1.74
N MET A 34 -4.10 2.49 2.47
CA MET A 34 -4.34 3.86 2.00
C MET A 34 -3.04 4.63 2.15
N ILE A 35 -2.50 5.07 1.02
CA ILE A 35 -1.37 5.99 0.97
C ILE A 35 -1.95 7.40 0.86
N VAL A 36 -1.69 8.22 1.86
CA VAL A 36 -2.09 9.63 1.88
C VAL A 36 -0.86 10.46 1.63
N THR A 37 -0.81 11.14 0.50
CA THR A 37 0.26 12.09 0.19
C THR A 37 -0.23 13.51 0.42
N THR A 38 0.64 14.38 0.92
CA THR A 38 0.34 15.81 1.03
C THR A 38 1.32 16.58 0.15
N ASP A 39 0.83 17.47 -0.69
CA ASP A 39 1.67 18.37 -1.50
C ASP A 39 2.06 19.64 -0.73
N LYS A 40 2.97 20.44 -1.31
CA LYS A 40 3.40 21.73 -0.73
C LYS A 40 2.28 22.73 -0.48
N ALA A 41 1.16 22.63 -1.19
CA ALA A 41 0.00 23.48 -0.97
C ALA A 41 -0.92 22.93 0.14
N GLY A 42 -0.58 21.80 0.73
CA GLY A 42 -1.36 21.13 1.78
C GLY A 42 -2.48 20.24 1.23
N ASN A 43 -2.58 20.05 -0.10
CA ASN A 43 -3.60 19.19 -0.67
C ASN A 43 -3.27 17.73 -0.38
N LYS A 44 -4.27 16.99 0.06
CA LYS A 44 -4.16 15.55 0.33
C LYS A 44 -4.66 14.75 -0.86
N ASN A 45 -3.88 13.75 -1.27
CA ASN A 45 -4.29 12.74 -2.21
C ASN A 45 -4.31 11.37 -1.52
N ASN A 46 -5.42 10.64 -1.68
CA ASN A 46 -5.60 9.32 -1.09
C ASN A 46 -5.55 8.27 -2.21
N LEU A 47 -4.59 7.36 -2.12
CA LEU A 47 -4.44 6.23 -3.03
C LEU A 47 -4.83 4.94 -2.29
N PRO A 48 -6.07 4.44 -2.47
CA PRO A 48 -6.50 3.18 -1.89
C PRO A 48 -5.99 2.00 -2.72
N ILE A 49 -5.52 0.96 -2.04
CA ILE A 49 -5.09 -0.30 -2.64
C ILE A 49 -5.74 -1.43 -1.85
N GLU A 50 -6.47 -2.28 -2.55
CA GLU A 50 -7.01 -3.52 -1.99
C GLU A 50 -6.25 -4.71 -2.52
N MET A 51 -5.92 -5.65 -1.64
CA MET A 51 -5.14 -6.82 -2.01
C MET A 51 -5.47 -8.01 -1.12
N THR A 52 -5.29 -9.22 -1.66
CA THR A 52 -5.38 -10.44 -0.87
C THR A 52 -4.20 -10.53 0.10
N THR A 53 -4.32 -11.37 1.13
CA THR A 53 -3.21 -11.64 2.07
C THR A 53 -1.95 -12.19 1.37
N SER A 54 -2.12 -13.02 0.33
CA SER A 54 -1.00 -13.51 -0.47
C SER A 54 -0.26 -12.37 -1.15
N LYS A 55 -1.01 -11.44 -1.77
CA LYS A 55 -0.41 -10.30 -2.47
C LYS A 55 0.26 -9.32 -1.49
N PHE A 56 -0.30 -9.17 -0.28
CA PHE A 56 0.34 -8.40 0.78
C PHE A 56 1.68 -9.01 1.23
N LYS A 57 1.77 -10.34 1.36
CA LYS A 57 3.05 -11.02 1.67
C LYS A 57 4.09 -10.78 0.58
N GLU A 58 3.70 -10.86 -0.69
CA GLU A 58 4.59 -10.52 -1.81
C GLU A 58 5.06 -9.07 -1.75
N PHE A 59 4.13 -8.13 -1.53
CA PHE A 59 4.45 -6.71 -1.37
C PHE A 59 5.47 -6.49 -0.24
N PHE A 60 5.24 -7.06 0.94
CA PHE A 60 6.14 -6.94 2.07
C PHE A 60 7.54 -7.50 1.77
N ARG A 61 7.61 -8.64 1.10
CA ARG A 61 8.88 -9.23 0.64
C ARG A 61 9.62 -8.28 -0.31
N THR A 62 8.92 -7.69 -1.27
CA THR A 62 9.51 -6.72 -2.22
C THR A 62 10.03 -5.48 -1.51
N VAL A 63 9.28 -4.94 -0.53
CA VAL A 63 9.73 -3.80 0.28
C VAL A 63 11.02 -4.14 1.04
N GLY A 64 11.10 -5.34 1.64
CA GLY A 64 12.32 -5.80 2.30
C GLY A 64 13.52 -5.89 1.35
N GLN A 65 13.31 -6.39 0.13
CA GLN A 65 14.36 -6.44 -0.90
C GLN A 65 14.84 -5.05 -1.31
N ILE A 66 13.91 -4.10 -1.48
CA ILE A 66 14.25 -2.70 -1.77
C ILE A 66 15.08 -2.12 -0.62
N ASN A 67 14.70 -2.36 0.64
CA ASN A 67 15.47 -1.88 1.79
C ASN A 67 16.90 -2.44 1.76
N THR A 68 17.06 -3.76 1.57
CA THR A 68 18.39 -4.38 1.46
C THR A 68 19.20 -3.81 0.30
N GLN A 69 18.59 -3.60 -0.87
CA GLN A 69 19.27 -2.99 -2.02
C GLN A 69 19.68 -1.55 -1.74
N MET A 70 18.82 -0.76 -1.09
CA MET A 70 19.13 0.61 -0.68
C MET A 70 20.29 0.66 0.32
N ASP A 71 20.31 -0.24 1.30
CA ASP A 71 21.41 -0.32 2.27
C ASP A 71 22.72 -0.74 1.60
N ASN A 72 22.67 -1.66 0.65
CA ASN A 72 23.85 -2.07 -0.12
C ASN A 72 24.31 -0.99 -1.11
N ALA A 73 23.39 -0.15 -1.62
CA ALA A 73 23.68 0.96 -2.51
C ALA A 73 24.22 2.21 -1.79
N LYS A 74 24.22 2.23 -0.44
CA LYS A 74 25.05 3.15 0.34
C LYS A 74 26.53 2.73 0.18
N ILE A 75 27.07 2.96 -1.01
CA ILE A 75 28.51 3.10 -1.21
C ILE A 75 28.90 4.38 -0.47
N LEU A 76 29.90 4.26 0.39
CA LEU A 76 30.58 5.32 1.14
C LEU A 76 30.60 6.68 0.44
#